data_AF-A0A2V5QI41-F1
#
_entry.id   AF-A0A2V5QI41-F1
#
_cell.length_a   1.000
_cell.length_b   1.000
_cell.length_c   1.000
_cell.angle_alpha   90.00
_cell.angle_beta   90.00
_cell.angle_gamma   90.00
#
_symmetry.space_group_name_H-M   'P 1'
#
loop_
_entity.id
_entity.type
_entity.pdbx_description
1 polymer ?
#
loop_
_entity_poly.entity_id
_entity_poly.type
_entity_poly.pdbx_seq_one_letter_code
_entity_poly.pdbx_strand_id
1 'polypeptide(L)'
;MDIAIKPVRSYIYGALAAHLLGYVGMPDDIDKEEAKKFTFYQQDVEGKSNIEKSMDEYLRGKPGVRYLRKNAKGTIEGVLREDPPEQGANVFLTIDARIQAITEEALRAVSRAG
;
A
#
# COMPACT_ATOMS: atom_id res chain seq x y z
N MET A 1 1.22 12.83 21.80
CA MET A 1 0.70 12.81 20.42
C MET A 1 1.47 11.72 19.72
N ASP A 2 0.87 10.54 19.56
CA ASP A 2 1.51 9.42 18.87
C ASP A 2 1.47 9.70 17.36
N ILE A 3 2.64 9.86 16.75
CA ILE A 3 2.80 10.07 15.31
C ILE A 3 3.14 8.72 14.70
N ALA A 4 2.23 8.17 13.89
CA ALA A 4 2.46 6.96 13.10
C ALA A 4 2.78 7.36 11.65
N ILE A 5 3.91 6.89 11.13
CA ILE A 5 4.30 7.09 9.73
C ILE A 5 3.67 5.95 8.93
N LYS A 6 2.80 6.29 7.97
CA LYS A 6 2.16 5.32 7.07
C LYS A 6 2.58 5.58 5.62
N PRO A 7 3.02 4.56 4.86
CA PRO A 7 3.25 4.71 3.43
C PRO A 7 1.92 4.95 2.71
N VAL A 8 1.91 5.90 1.78
CA VAL A 8 0.76 6.21 0.92
C VAL A 8 1.15 5.96 -0.52
N ARG A 9 0.32 5.19 -1.24
CA ARG A 9 0.54 4.92 -2.67
C ARG A 9 0.30 6.19 -3.48
N SER A 10 1.26 6.53 -4.35
CA SER A 10 1.19 7.71 -5.22
C SER A 10 1.22 7.28 -6.68
N TYR A 11 0.22 7.72 -7.46
CA TYR A 11 0.12 7.49 -8.90
C TYR A 11 0.56 8.77 -9.64
N ILE A 12 1.83 8.85 -9.99
CA ILE A 12 2.47 10.08 -10.51
C ILE A 12 1.85 10.62 -11.81
N TYR A 13 1.18 9.76 -12.60
CA TYR A 13 0.51 10.14 -13.84
C TYR A 13 -1.03 10.25 -13.69
N GLY A 14 -1.53 10.28 -12.46
CA GLY A 14 -2.96 10.39 -12.18
C GLY A 14 -3.75 9.24 -12.79
N ALA A 15 -4.68 9.56 -13.68
CA ALA A 15 -5.60 8.59 -14.29
C ALA A 15 -4.98 7.75 -15.43
N LEU A 16 -3.78 8.09 -15.92
CA LEU A 16 -3.11 7.33 -16.97
C LEU A 16 -2.93 5.88 -16.54
N ALA A 17 -3.36 4.94 -17.39
CA ALA A 17 -3.28 3.51 -17.14
C ALA A 17 -4.02 3.04 -15.87
N ALA A 18 -4.98 3.80 -15.32
CA ALA A 18 -5.64 3.44 -14.07
C ALA A 18 -6.30 2.05 -14.10
N HIS A 19 -6.87 1.66 -15.25
CA HIS A 19 -7.47 0.33 -15.43
C HIS A 19 -6.44 -0.80 -15.57
N LEU A 20 -5.18 -0.49 -15.90
CA LEU A 20 -4.09 -1.46 -15.97
C LEU A 20 -3.36 -1.55 -14.63
N LEU A 21 -3.03 -0.40 -14.02
CA LEU A 21 -2.33 -0.35 -12.74
C LEU A 21 -3.24 -0.86 -11.61
N GLY A 22 -4.51 -0.43 -11.61
CA GLY A 22 -5.42 -0.68 -10.52
C GLY A 22 -5.18 0.27 -9.35
N TYR A 23 -5.59 -0.16 -8.16
CA TYR A 23 -5.50 0.64 -6.94
C TYR A 23 -5.27 -0.22 -5.70
N VAL A 24 -4.84 0.41 -4.62
CA VAL A 24 -4.72 -0.18 -3.28
C VAL A 24 -5.88 0.26 -2.38
N GLY A 25 -6.24 -0.56 -1.39
CA GLY A 25 -7.31 -0.27 -0.43
C GLY A 25 -7.12 -1.00 0.90
N MET A 26 -8.08 -0.85 1.81
CA MET A 26 -8.08 -1.59 3.08
C MET A 26 -8.23 -3.09 2.83
N PRO A 27 -7.55 -3.96 3.58
CA PRO A 27 -7.63 -5.40 3.39
C PRO A 27 -9.05 -5.94 3.47
N ASP A 28 -9.40 -6.88 2.58
CA ASP A 28 -10.73 -7.53 2.57
C ASP A 28 -10.95 -8.37 3.83
N ASP A 29 -9.90 -9.02 4.32
CA ASP A 29 -9.91 -9.78 5.57
C ASP A 29 -8.70 -9.41 6.43
N ILE A 30 -8.91 -9.38 7.74
CA ILE A 30 -7.88 -9.11 8.73
C ILE A 30 -7.85 -10.28 9.68
N ASP A 31 -6.67 -10.87 9.87
CA ASP A 31 -6.48 -11.87 10.91
C ASP A 31 -6.67 -11.21 12.29
N LYS A 32 -7.88 -11.39 12.84
CA LYS A 32 -8.25 -10.86 14.15
C LYS A 32 -7.46 -11.51 15.26
N GLU A 33 -7.05 -12.77 15.11
CA GLU A 33 -6.27 -13.47 16.13
C GLU A 33 -4.82 -12.95 16.15
N GLU A 34 -4.27 -12.60 14.99
CA GLU A 34 -3.00 -11.88 14.91
C GLU A 34 -3.12 -10.47 15.48
N ALA A 35 -4.12 -9.69 15.05
CA ALA A 35 -4.30 -8.32 15.51
C ALA A 35 -4.44 -8.21 17.04
N LYS A 36 -5.11 -9.18 17.68
CA LYS A 36 -5.25 -9.26 19.15
C LYS A 36 -3.92 -9.42 19.89
N LYS A 37 -2.86 -9.89 19.23
CA LYS A 37 -1.52 -10.03 19.85
C LYS A 37 -0.89 -8.67 20.13
N PHE A 38 -1.37 -7.60 19.50
CA PHE A 38 -0.80 -6.26 19.61
C PHE A 38 -1.74 -5.33 20.39
N THR A 39 -1.16 -4.50 21.27
CA THR A 39 -1.94 -3.45 21.96
C THR A 39 -2.45 -2.39 20.96
N PHE A 40 -1.68 -2.14 19.90
CA PHE A 40 -2.05 -1.29 18.79
C PHE A 40 -1.69 -2.04 17.50
N TYR A 41 -2.70 -2.36 16.70
CA TYR A 41 -2.56 -2.99 15.40
C TYR A 41 -3.04 -2.01 14.33
N GLN A 42 -2.19 -1.73 13.35
CA GLN A 42 -2.52 -0.85 12.24
C GLN A 42 -2.54 -1.67 10.95
N GLN A 43 -3.67 -1.60 10.24
CA GLN A 43 -3.83 -2.30 8.97
C GLN A 43 -3.06 -1.58 7.87
N ASP A 44 -2.26 -2.35 7.14
CA ASP A 44 -1.66 -1.95 5.88
C ASP A 44 -2.71 -1.90 4.77
N VAL A 45 -2.30 -1.39 3.61
CA VAL A 45 -3.11 -1.43 2.40
C VAL A 45 -2.76 -2.66 1.57
N GLU A 46 -3.72 -3.15 0.80
CA GLU A 46 -3.51 -4.23 -0.17
C GLU A 46 -3.91 -3.80 -1.57
N GLY A 47 -3.31 -4.42 -2.58
CA GLY A 47 -3.72 -4.30 -3.96
C GLY A 47 -5.11 -4.86 -4.21
N LYS A 48 -6.02 -4.00 -4.68
CA LYS A 48 -7.43 -4.34 -4.90
C LYS A 48 -7.76 -4.73 -6.32
N SER A 49 -7.01 -4.22 -7.29
CA SER A 49 -7.27 -4.52 -8.70
C SER A 49 -6.00 -4.56 -9.54
N ASN A 50 -6.10 -5.26 -10.67
CA ASN A 50 -5.09 -5.33 -11.73
C ASN A 50 -3.66 -5.54 -11.21
N ILE A 51 -2.67 -4.75 -11.65
CA ILE A 51 -1.26 -4.93 -11.28
C ILE A 51 -1.05 -4.80 -9.78
N GLU A 52 -1.70 -3.84 -9.11
CA GLU A 52 -1.61 -3.72 -7.65
C GLU A 52 -2.00 -5.03 -6.98
N LYS A 53 -3.10 -5.68 -7.41
CA LYS A 53 -3.56 -6.95 -6.85
C LYS A 53 -2.70 -8.14 -7.27
N SER A 54 -2.34 -8.25 -8.55
CA SER A 54 -1.64 -9.42 -9.08
C SER A 54 -0.19 -9.49 -8.62
N MET A 55 0.42 -8.34 -8.31
CA MET A 55 1.80 -8.25 -7.83
C MET A 55 1.89 -7.87 -6.36
N ASP A 56 0.76 -7.90 -5.63
CA ASP A 56 0.69 -7.46 -4.25
C ASP A 56 1.68 -8.22 -3.33
N GLU A 57 1.84 -9.53 -3.53
CA GLU A 57 2.80 -10.37 -2.80
C GLU A 57 4.22 -9.80 -2.84
N TYR A 58 4.61 -9.22 -3.97
CA TYR A 58 5.92 -8.60 -4.16
C TYR A 58 5.93 -7.15 -3.65
N LEU A 59 4.84 -6.40 -3.87
CA LEU A 59 4.76 -4.97 -3.59
C LEU A 59 4.55 -4.63 -2.11
N ARG A 60 3.83 -5.46 -1.34
CA ARG A 60 3.35 -5.13 0.01
C ARG A 60 4.48 -5.00 1.03
N GLY A 61 5.57 -5.75 0.86
CA GLY A 61 6.65 -5.82 1.85
C GLY A 61 6.19 -6.51 3.14
N LYS A 62 6.86 -6.22 4.26
CA LYS A 62 6.49 -6.75 5.58
C LYS A 62 6.32 -5.65 6.62
N PRO A 63 5.26 -5.68 7.43
CA PRO A 63 5.07 -4.73 8.51
C PRO A 63 6.14 -4.87 9.59
N GLY A 64 6.53 -3.74 10.18
CA GLY A 64 7.41 -3.68 11.35
C GLY A 64 6.63 -3.81 12.66
N VAL A 65 7.34 -4.03 13.77
CA VAL A 65 6.77 -4.18 15.11
C VAL A 65 7.53 -3.32 16.12
N ARG A 66 6.80 -2.57 16.96
CA ARG A 66 7.38 -1.81 18.08
C ARG A 66 6.96 -2.38 19.43
N TYR A 67 7.94 -2.71 20.25
CA TYR A 67 7.74 -3.14 21.63
C TYR A 67 7.88 -1.93 22.56
N LEU A 68 6.82 -1.58 23.27
CA LEU A 68 6.77 -0.40 24.14
C LEU A 68 6.89 -0.83 25.61
N ARG A 69 7.76 -0.15 26.38
CA ARG A 69 7.88 -0.38 27.83
C ARG A 69 6.81 0.44 28.55
N LYS A 70 5.99 -0.23 29.37
CA LYS A 70 5.02 0.43 30.26
C LYS A 70 5.46 0.30 31.72
N ASN A 71 5.21 1.34 32.52
CA ASN A 71 5.38 1.26 33.97
C ASN A 71 4.14 0.68 34.67
N ALA A 72 4.22 0.48 35.98
CA ALA A 72 3.13 -0.06 36.80
C ALA A 72 1.84 0.81 36.78
N LYS A 73 1.93 2.07 36.34
CA LYS A 73 0.79 2.99 36.16
C LYS A 73 0.23 2.97 34.72
N GLY A 74 0.78 2.13 33.84
CA GLY A 74 0.34 1.97 32.45
C GLY A 74 0.90 3.01 31.48
N THR A 75 1.75 3.93 31.94
CA THR A 75 2.36 4.96 31.08
C THR A 75 3.46 4.36 30.22
N ILE A 76 3.47 4.68 28.92
CA ILE A 76 4.55 4.29 28.00
C ILE A 76 5.78 5.14 28.33
N GLU A 77 6.86 4.49 28.75
CA GLU A 77 8.13 5.15 29.09
C GLU A 77 9.10 5.23 27.91
N GLY A 78 8.86 4.44 26.85
CA GLY A 78 9.69 4.45 25.64
C GLY A 78 9.59 3.16 24.83
N VAL A 79 10.36 3.11 23.75
CA VAL A 79 10.52 1.91 22.89
C VAL A 79 11.59 1.01 23.51
N LEU A 80 11.23 -0.24 23.81
CA LEU A 80 12.15 -1.27 24.28
C LEU A 80 12.93 -1.90 23.12
N ARG A 81 12.23 -2.15 22.01
CA ARG A 81 12.76 -2.78 20.80
C ARG A 81 11.88 -2.38 19.61
N GLU A 82 12.48 -2.26 18.45
CA GLU A 82 11.79 -2.06 17.17
C GLU A 82 12.35 -3.06 16.15
N ASP A 83 11.44 -3.80 15.52
CA ASP A 83 11.71 -4.59 14.33
C ASP A 83 11.23 -3.73 13.14
N PRO A 84 12.14 -3.19 12.31
CA PRO A 84 11.76 -2.24 11.26
C PRO A 84 10.96 -2.93 10.14
N PRO A 85 10.07 -2.20 9.44
CA PRO A 85 9.37 -2.75 8.28
C PRO A 85 10.34 -3.05 7.14
N GLU A 86 10.01 -4.06 6.35
CA GLU A 86 10.75 -4.41 5.12
C GLU A 86 10.00 -3.87 3.90
N GLN A 87 10.69 -3.12 3.05
CA GLN A 87 10.11 -2.61 1.81
C GLN A 87 9.83 -3.77 0.84
N GLY A 88 8.68 -3.72 0.16
CA GLY A 88 8.39 -4.61 -0.96
C GLY A 88 9.34 -4.41 -2.14
N ALA A 89 9.29 -5.34 -3.08
CA ALA A 89 10.06 -5.29 -4.31
C ALA A 89 9.53 -4.23 -5.29
N ASN A 90 10.41 -3.80 -6.19
CA ASN A 90 10.04 -2.97 -7.33
C ASN A 90 9.55 -3.85 -8.48
N VAL A 91 8.37 -3.55 -9.01
CA VAL A 91 7.80 -4.20 -10.19
C VAL A 91 8.06 -3.31 -11.40
N PHE A 92 8.84 -3.82 -12.36
CA PHE A 92 9.09 -3.15 -13.64
C PHE A 92 8.17 -3.70 -14.72
N LEU A 93 7.46 -2.82 -15.40
CA LEU A 93 6.53 -3.19 -16.47
C LEU A 93 7.21 -3.06 -17.83
N THR A 94 6.75 -3.86 -18.79
CA THR A 94 7.11 -3.74 -20.20
C THR A 94 6.34 -2.61 -20.91
N ILE A 95 5.42 -1.96 -20.21
CA ILE A 95 4.56 -0.89 -20.74
C ILE A 95 5.31 0.43 -20.76
N ASP A 96 5.41 1.04 -21.94
CA ASP A 96 5.93 2.41 -22.10
C ASP A 96 4.81 3.42 -21.83
N ALA A 97 5.03 4.30 -20.85
CA ALA A 97 4.05 5.30 -20.43
C ALA A 97 3.64 6.28 -21.56
N ARG A 98 4.54 6.59 -22.49
CA ARG A 98 4.26 7.49 -23.63
C ARG A 98 3.35 6.81 -24.63
N ILE A 99 3.64 5.55 -24.96
CA ILE A 99 2.81 4.76 -25.88
C ILE A 99 1.41 4.57 -25.28
N GLN A 100 1.33 4.28 -23.98
CA GLN A 100 0.06 4.16 -23.27
C GLN A 100 -0.75 5.47 -23.34
N ALA A 101 -0.11 6.62 -23.10
CA ALA A 101 -0.78 7.92 -23.16
C ALA A 101 -1.34 8.23 -24.55
N ILE A 102 -0.56 8.00 -25.61
CA ILE A 102 -0.99 8.18 -27.00
C ILE A 102 -2.20 7.28 -27.31
N THR A 103 -2.15 6.03 -26.84
CA THR A 103 -3.24 5.07 -27.05
C THR A 103 -4.53 5.50 -26.36
N GLU A 104 -4.46 5.94 -25.11
CA GLU A 104 -5.64 6.44 -24.38
C GLU A 104 -6.23 7.71 -25.00
N GLU A 105 -5.37 8.61 -25.51
CA GLU A 105 -5.81 9.82 -26.21
C GLU A 105 -6.53 9.47 -27.51
N ALA A 106 -5.97 8.58 -28.33
CA ALA A 106 -6.59 8.12 -29.57
C ALA A 106 -7.95 7.44 -29.31
N LEU A 107 -8.03 6.58 -28.30
CA LEU A 107 -9.29 5.93 -27.91
C LEU A 107 -10.35 6.96 -27.47
N ARG A 108 -9.95 7.98 -26.71
CA ARG A 108 -10.85 9.05 -26.26
C ARG A 108 -11.34 9.92 -27.42
N ALA A 109 -10.50 10.16 -28.42
CA ALA A 109 -10.89 10.93 -29.60
C ALA A 109 -11.97 10.18 -30.41
N VAL A 110 -11.78 8.88 -30.63
CA VAL A 110 -12.75 8.05 -31.36
C VAL A 110 -14.06 7.91 -30.61
N SER A 111 -14.04 7.71 -29.29
CA SER A 111 -15.26 7.53 -28.49
C SER A 111 -16.12 8.78 -28.34
N ARG A 112 -15.57 9.97 -28.61
CA ARG A 112 -16.32 11.24 -28.61
C ARG A 112 -16.89 11.61 -29.98
N ALA A 113 -16.46 10.92 -31.04
CA ALA A 113 -16.86 11.20 -32.41
C ALA A 113 -18.04 10.34 -32.90
N GLY A 114 -18.47 9.36 -32.11
CA GLY A 114 -19.69 8.57 -32.31
C GLY A 114 -20.73 8.91 -31.25
#